data_AF-A0A0R1VFY6-F1
#
_entry.id   AF-A0A0R1VFY6-F1
#
_cell.length_a   1.000
_cell.length_b   1.000
_cell.length_c   1.000
_cell.angle_alpha   90.00
_cell.angle_beta   90.00
_cell.angle_gamma   90.00
#
_symmetry.space_group_name_H-M   'P 1'
#
loop_
_entity.id
_entity.type
_entity.pdbx_description
1 polymer ?
#
loop_
_entity_poly.entity_id
_entity_poly.type
_entity_poly.pdbx_seq_one_letter_code
_entity_poly.pdbx_strand_id
1 'polypeptide(L)'
;MKTMSNQTPKSSLALMKQLSHSIKQGLETGERYVELLNVLANDQDPAVLLDATKDLTKLNLTSNYVKLPEHYNFADYYLIFIDRLLGLLKAQNTRLQGDHNDLRMQIAELGEDVAFKFERRIETNEVCFADQEYHLALFSLDLEHRVLGFNSQALVDFFVVNHSYQTANDLQNAVAPLINLAKFVQNELNFTIDLGILDTDNQFGYYLNRPDLHTTVIDKLFVATADTGYFLMNLPKSNGAELELEDQVKLQIKFDPQLEEPQWYFMVQDQASRVSFFDLLLNSDLIQKWYLDNRDDLAVRPSNLGGLK
;
A
#
# COMPACT_ATOMS: atom_id res chain seq x y z
N MET A 1 -23.68 -48.97 -0.12
CA MET A 1 -22.74 -49.31 0.97
C MET A 1 -22.23 -48.02 1.59
N LYS A 2 -22.73 -47.65 2.78
CA LYS A 2 -22.19 -46.55 3.60
C LYS A 2 -21.30 -47.18 4.66
N THR A 3 -20.01 -46.87 4.64
CA THR A 3 -19.06 -47.18 5.70
C THR A 3 -19.44 -46.37 6.94
N MET A 4 -20.01 -47.04 7.95
CA MET A 4 -20.14 -46.48 9.29
C MET A 4 -18.76 -46.47 9.95
N SER A 5 -18.25 -45.28 10.24
CA SER A 5 -17.07 -45.10 11.08
C SER A 5 -17.44 -45.42 12.53
N ASN A 6 -17.00 -46.58 13.01
CA ASN A 6 -17.07 -46.94 14.43
C ASN A 6 -16.02 -46.13 15.19
N GLN A 7 -16.42 -44.99 15.76
CA GLN A 7 -15.62 -44.33 16.80
C GLN A 7 -15.89 -45.04 18.13
N THR A 8 -14.89 -45.75 18.65
CA THR A 8 -14.90 -46.33 19.99
C THR A 8 -15.08 -45.23 21.05
N PRO A 9 -15.93 -45.42 22.07
CA PRO A 9 -16.14 -44.42 23.12
C PRO A 9 -14.83 -44.20 23.90
N LYS A 10 -14.37 -42.94 23.96
CA LYS A 10 -13.18 -42.54 24.73
C LYS A 10 -13.44 -42.75 26.22
N SER A 11 -12.47 -43.31 26.94
CA SER A 11 -12.57 -43.48 28.40
C SER A 11 -12.60 -42.12 29.11
N SER A 12 -13.21 -42.05 30.29
CA SER A 12 -13.28 -40.83 31.11
C SER A 12 -11.88 -40.26 31.40
N LEU A 13 -10.90 -41.12 31.68
CA LEU A 13 -9.50 -40.71 31.87
C LEU A 13 -8.90 -40.08 30.60
N ALA A 14 -9.22 -40.61 29.41
CA ALA A 14 -8.74 -40.04 28.15
C ALA A 14 -9.37 -38.67 27.88
N LEU A 15 -10.66 -38.50 28.19
CA LEU A 15 -11.35 -37.20 28.09
C LEU A 15 -10.78 -36.17 29.07
N MET A 16 -10.50 -36.56 30.32
CA MET A 16 -9.88 -35.67 31.32
C MET A 16 -8.47 -35.22 30.89
N LYS A 17 -7.64 -36.14 30.37
CA LYS A 17 -6.31 -35.81 29.84
C LYS A 17 -6.40 -34.86 28.64
N GLN A 18 -7.33 -35.12 27.71
CA GLN A 18 -7.54 -34.26 26.55
C GLN A 18 -7.98 -32.85 26.99
N LEU A 19 -8.94 -32.75 27.90
CA LEU A 19 -9.39 -31.46 28.43
C LEU A 19 -8.25 -30.71 29.13
N SER A 20 -7.51 -31.36 30.03
CA SER A 20 -6.38 -30.76 30.74
C SER A 20 -5.30 -30.27 29.79
N HIS A 21 -4.95 -31.06 28.78
CA HIS A 21 -3.98 -30.66 27.77
C HIS A 21 -4.46 -29.45 26.95
N SER A 22 -5.71 -29.45 26.51
CA SER A 22 -6.27 -28.33 25.75
C SER A 22 -6.39 -27.04 26.56
N ILE A 23 -6.74 -27.12 27.84
CA ILE A 23 -6.73 -25.95 28.73
C ILE A 23 -5.31 -25.42 28.88
N LYS A 24 -4.32 -26.31 29.13
CA LYS A 24 -2.92 -25.90 29.26
C LYS A 24 -2.42 -25.19 28.01
N GLN A 25 -2.68 -25.76 26.84
CA GLN A 25 -2.31 -25.17 25.55
C GLN A 25 -2.98 -23.79 25.33
N GLY A 26 -4.26 -23.66 25.70
CA GLY A 26 -4.97 -22.38 25.61
C GLY A 26 -4.38 -21.30 26.51
N LEU A 27 -3.95 -21.66 27.73
CA LEU A 27 -3.28 -20.74 28.65
C LEU A 27 -1.90 -20.33 28.12
N GLU A 28 -1.09 -21.29 27.64
CA GLU A 28 0.21 -21.02 27.01
C GLU A 28 0.07 -20.10 25.79
N THR A 29 -1.00 -20.28 24.99
CA THR A 29 -1.30 -19.42 23.84
C THR A 29 -1.68 -18.01 24.28
N GLY A 30 -2.49 -17.87 25.34
CA GLY A 30 -2.87 -16.57 25.89
C GLY A 30 -1.69 -15.83 26.53
N GLU A 31 -0.80 -16.54 27.21
CA GLU A 31 0.45 -15.97 27.75
C GLU A 31 1.31 -15.42 26.61
N ARG A 32 1.54 -16.23 25.57
CA ARG A 32 2.29 -15.80 24.38
C ARG A 32 1.63 -14.60 23.68
N TYR A 33 0.30 -14.59 23.58
CA TYR A 33 -0.43 -13.45 23.01
C TYR A 33 -0.13 -12.15 23.75
N VAL A 34 -0.23 -12.17 25.08
CA VAL A 34 0.02 -11.00 25.94
C VAL A 34 1.47 -10.56 25.87
N GLU A 35 2.43 -11.49 25.84
CA GLU A 35 3.85 -11.17 25.63
C GLU A 35 4.08 -10.37 24.33
N LEU A 36 3.51 -10.85 23.22
CA LEU A 36 3.66 -10.21 21.92
C LEU A 36 3.00 -8.82 21.88
N LEU A 37 1.82 -8.65 22.51
CA LEU A 37 1.20 -7.34 22.66
C LEU A 37 2.05 -6.38 23.51
N ASN A 38 2.68 -6.89 24.58
CA ASN A 38 3.57 -6.09 25.41
C ASN A 38 4.81 -5.62 24.62
N VAL A 39 5.33 -6.47 23.72
CA VAL A 39 6.40 -6.07 22.79
C VAL A 39 5.92 -4.93 21.89
N LEU A 40 4.77 -5.07 21.23
CA LEU A 40 4.24 -4.02 20.36
C LEU A 40 4.00 -2.70 21.10
N ALA A 41 3.55 -2.76 22.36
CA ALA A 41 3.25 -1.56 23.14
C ALA A 41 4.51 -0.82 23.63
N ASN A 42 5.56 -1.54 24.02
CA ASN A 42 6.66 -0.97 24.80
C ASN A 42 7.99 -0.91 24.05
N ASP A 43 8.22 -1.80 23.09
CA ASP A 43 9.49 -1.84 22.37
C ASP A 43 9.61 -0.66 21.38
N GLN A 44 10.85 -0.33 21.03
CA GLN A 44 11.23 0.74 20.12
C GLN A 44 12.10 0.24 18.95
N ASP A 45 12.54 -1.02 18.99
CA ASP A 45 13.30 -1.65 17.91
C ASP A 45 12.35 -2.11 16.79
N PRO A 46 12.42 -1.53 15.58
CA PRO A 46 11.55 -1.91 14.46
C PRO A 46 11.59 -3.40 14.12
N ALA A 47 12.76 -4.05 14.25
CA ALA A 47 12.91 -5.46 13.89
C ALA A 47 12.18 -6.36 14.90
N VAL A 48 12.26 -6.02 16.19
CA VAL A 48 11.53 -6.70 17.26
C VAL A 48 10.02 -6.50 17.08
N LEU A 49 9.57 -5.30 16.71
CA LEU A 49 8.17 -5.02 16.41
C LEU A 49 7.66 -5.83 15.21
N LEU A 50 8.47 -5.95 14.15
CA LEU A 50 8.15 -6.75 12.96
C LEU A 50 7.98 -8.23 13.34
N ASP A 51 8.97 -8.81 14.03
CA ASP A 51 8.92 -10.23 14.42
C ASP A 51 7.72 -10.53 15.33
N ALA A 52 7.43 -9.65 16.29
CA ALA A 52 6.25 -9.80 17.15
C ALA A 52 4.93 -9.73 16.36
N THR A 53 4.84 -8.83 15.37
CA THR A 53 3.67 -8.73 14.49
C THR A 53 3.50 -9.99 13.65
N LYS A 54 4.58 -10.52 13.08
CA LYS A 54 4.56 -11.77 12.30
C LYS A 54 4.06 -12.94 13.16
N ASP A 55 4.55 -13.06 14.38
CA ASP A 55 4.10 -14.09 15.33
C ASP A 55 2.60 -13.94 15.67
N LEU A 56 2.13 -12.71 15.93
CA LEU A 56 0.71 -12.43 16.21
C LEU A 56 -0.20 -12.85 15.05
N THR A 57 0.20 -12.54 13.81
CA THR A 57 -0.61 -12.87 12.61
C THR A 57 -0.74 -14.38 12.37
N LYS A 58 0.13 -15.21 12.97
CA LYS A 58 0.12 -16.67 12.88
C LYS A 58 -0.55 -17.34 14.09
N LEU A 59 -0.79 -16.59 15.16
CA LEU A 59 -1.27 -17.14 16.42
C LEU A 59 -2.75 -17.53 16.31
N ASN A 60 -3.08 -18.80 16.59
CA ASN A 60 -4.47 -19.24 16.65
C ASN A 60 -5.02 -19.09 18.07
N LEU A 61 -5.78 -18.01 18.30
CA LEU A 61 -6.39 -17.68 19.59
C LEU A 61 -7.66 -18.48 19.90
N THR A 62 -8.07 -19.38 18.99
CA THR A 62 -9.25 -20.22 19.15
C THR A 62 -8.88 -21.69 19.27
N SER A 63 -9.36 -22.33 20.33
CA SER A 63 -9.30 -23.78 20.48
C SER A 63 -10.69 -24.33 20.82
N ASN A 64 -10.84 -25.65 20.74
CA ASN A 64 -12.10 -26.32 21.11
C ASN A 64 -12.51 -26.13 22.58
N TYR A 65 -11.60 -25.68 23.46
CA TYR A 65 -11.81 -25.64 24.91
C TYR A 65 -11.51 -24.28 25.56
N VAL A 66 -10.71 -23.45 24.90
CA VAL A 66 -10.35 -22.09 25.35
C VAL A 66 -10.59 -21.13 24.20
N LYS A 67 -11.41 -20.11 24.44
CA LYS A 67 -11.62 -18.97 23.56
C LYS A 67 -11.20 -17.72 24.32
N LEU A 68 -10.28 -16.95 23.76
CA LEU A 68 -9.91 -15.65 24.30
C LEU A 68 -10.94 -14.62 23.81
N PRO A 69 -11.76 -14.03 24.70
CA PRO A 69 -12.93 -13.26 24.29
C PRO A 69 -12.58 -11.92 23.64
N GLU A 70 -11.51 -11.27 24.10
CA GLU A 70 -11.10 -9.94 23.64
C GLU A 70 -9.74 -10.07 22.94
N HIS A 71 -9.72 -9.93 21.63
CA HIS A 71 -8.50 -9.95 20.83
C HIS A 71 -8.69 -9.12 19.56
N TYR A 72 -7.58 -8.57 19.06
CA TYR A 72 -7.54 -7.90 17.77
C TYR A 72 -7.73 -8.89 16.62
N ASN A 73 -8.34 -8.42 15.53
CA ASN A 73 -8.44 -9.21 14.31
C ASN A 73 -7.08 -9.32 13.62
N PHE A 74 -6.97 -10.29 12.70
CA PHE A 74 -5.75 -10.52 11.92
C PHE A 74 -5.20 -9.23 11.28
N ALA A 75 -6.06 -8.40 10.68
CA ALA A 75 -5.63 -7.20 9.97
C ALA A 75 -5.27 -6.04 10.92
N ASP A 76 -5.83 -6.01 12.13
CA ASP A 76 -5.54 -4.98 13.13
C ASP A 76 -4.08 -5.04 13.59
N TYR A 77 -3.44 -6.23 13.59
CA TYR A 77 -2.00 -6.34 13.90
C TYR A 77 -1.12 -5.59 12.89
N TYR A 78 -1.49 -5.58 11.61
CA TYR A 78 -0.79 -4.78 10.59
C TYR A 78 -0.97 -3.28 10.87
N LEU A 79 -2.18 -2.88 11.24
CA LEU A 79 -2.49 -1.48 11.53
C LEU A 79 -1.74 -0.97 12.77
N ILE A 80 -1.71 -1.78 13.84
CA ILE A 80 -0.91 -1.50 15.05
C ILE A 80 0.56 -1.40 14.70
N PHE A 81 1.10 -2.36 13.94
CA PHE A 81 2.51 -2.33 13.52
C PHE A 81 2.86 -1.03 12.78
N ILE A 82 2.06 -0.64 11.79
CA ILE A 82 2.27 0.61 11.05
C ILE A 82 2.14 1.83 11.96
N ASP A 83 1.15 1.90 12.84
CA ASP A 83 1.01 2.98 13.82
C ASP A 83 2.25 3.10 14.73
N ARG A 84 2.80 1.96 15.18
CA ARG A 84 4.04 1.94 15.97
C ARG A 84 5.21 2.50 15.18
N LEU A 85 5.39 2.10 13.92
CA LEU A 85 6.47 2.63 13.08
C LEU A 85 6.31 4.13 12.79
N LEU A 86 5.09 4.59 12.52
CA LEU A 86 4.78 6.01 12.37
C LEU A 86 5.08 6.80 13.65
N GLY A 87 4.82 6.21 14.82
CA GLY A 87 5.21 6.75 16.11
C GLY A 87 6.72 6.91 16.29
N LEU A 88 7.52 5.93 15.85
CA LEU A 88 9.00 6.01 15.85
C LEU A 88 9.50 7.13 14.92
N LEU A 89 8.83 7.32 13.78
CA LEU A 89 9.06 8.42 12.84
C LEU A 89 8.54 9.77 13.36
N LYS A 90 7.80 9.80 14.47
CA LYS A 90 7.13 10.98 15.03
C LYS A 90 6.17 11.65 14.03
N ALA A 91 5.49 10.84 13.22
CA ALA A 91 4.42 11.34 12.36
C ALA A 91 3.30 11.94 13.24
N GLN A 92 2.93 13.20 12.99
CA GLN A 92 1.97 13.94 13.84
C GLN A 92 0.56 13.99 13.27
N ASN A 93 0.42 13.72 11.97
CA ASN A 93 -0.84 13.83 11.24
C ASN A 93 -1.57 12.49 11.08
N THR A 94 -1.03 11.39 11.60
CA THR A 94 -1.69 10.09 11.63
C THR A 94 -2.19 9.78 13.03
N ARG A 95 -3.40 9.22 13.14
CA ARG A 95 -3.96 8.81 14.43
C ARG A 95 -4.66 7.47 14.31
N LEU A 96 -4.30 6.55 15.18
CA LEU A 96 -5.04 5.32 15.43
C LEU A 96 -6.22 5.59 16.38
N GLN A 97 -7.42 5.19 15.99
CA GLN A 97 -8.65 5.32 16.76
C GLN A 97 -9.45 4.01 16.72
N GLY A 98 -10.39 3.85 17.64
CA GLY A 98 -11.27 2.68 17.73
C GLY A 98 -10.98 1.80 18.94
N ASP A 99 -11.64 0.64 18.96
CA ASP A 99 -11.43 -0.40 19.95
C ASP A 99 -10.77 -1.64 19.31
N HIS A 100 -10.70 -2.75 20.05
CA HIS A 100 -10.07 -3.97 19.59
C HIS A 100 -10.80 -4.69 18.44
N ASN A 101 -12.02 -4.27 18.07
CA ASN A 101 -12.79 -4.83 16.96
C ASN A 101 -13.02 -3.84 15.80
N ASP A 102 -12.77 -2.55 16.01
CA ASP A 102 -13.01 -1.51 15.03
C ASP A 102 -11.86 -0.49 14.94
N LEU A 103 -10.63 -1.00 14.97
CA LEU A 103 -9.43 -0.18 14.88
C LEU A 103 -9.31 0.45 13.49
N ARG A 104 -9.04 1.76 13.44
CA ARG A 104 -8.98 2.58 12.22
C ARG A 104 -7.86 3.60 12.33
N MET A 105 -7.19 3.86 11.20
CA MET A 105 -6.26 4.97 11.08
C MET A 105 -6.95 6.15 10.39
N GLN A 106 -6.67 7.35 10.87
CA GLN A 106 -7.06 8.60 10.25
C GLN A 106 -5.81 9.41 9.88
N ILE A 107 -5.94 10.22 8.83
CA ILE A 107 -4.91 11.16 8.39
C ILE A 107 -5.55 12.55 8.43
N ALA A 108 -4.98 13.45 9.22
CA ALA A 108 -5.61 14.71 9.61
C ALA A 108 -6.03 15.58 8.41
N GLU A 109 -5.20 15.63 7.38
CA GLU A 109 -5.44 16.43 6.17
C GLU A 109 -6.65 15.95 5.35
N LEU A 110 -7.10 14.71 5.53
CA LEU A 110 -8.26 14.15 4.83
C LEU A 110 -9.57 14.35 5.59
N GLY A 111 -9.51 14.82 6.84
CA GLY A 111 -10.67 15.01 7.71
C GLY A 111 -11.00 13.78 8.56
N GLU A 112 -11.86 13.98 9.57
CA GLU A 112 -12.18 12.93 10.56
C GLU A 112 -13.06 11.80 10.02
N ASP A 113 -13.82 12.05 8.94
CA ASP A 113 -14.71 11.05 8.35
C ASP A 113 -13.95 10.02 7.48
N VAL A 114 -12.73 10.34 7.08
CA VAL A 114 -11.89 9.46 6.26
C VAL A 114 -11.09 8.53 7.15
N ALA A 115 -11.37 7.23 7.02
CA ALA A 115 -10.73 6.18 7.80
C ALA A 115 -10.09 5.12 6.90
N PHE A 116 -9.01 4.52 7.41
CA PHE A 116 -8.26 3.46 6.76
C PHE A 116 -8.13 2.24 7.66
N LYS A 117 -8.11 1.06 7.05
CA LYS A 117 -7.80 -0.21 7.72
C LYS A 117 -6.91 -1.06 6.84
N PHE A 118 -6.30 -2.07 7.47
CA PHE A 118 -5.84 -3.21 6.70
C PHE A 118 -6.99 -4.17 6.42
N GLU A 119 -7.00 -4.72 5.21
CA GLU A 119 -7.97 -5.70 4.75
C GLU A 119 -7.22 -6.86 4.06
N ARG A 120 -7.71 -8.08 4.23
CA ARG A 120 -7.18 -9.25 3.53
C ARG A 120 -8.03 -9.56 2.31
N ARG A 121 -7.46 -9.44 1.11
CA ARG A 121 -8.12 -9.81 -0.14
C ARG A 121 -8.36 -11.32 -0.17
N ILE A 122 -9.61 -11.72 -0.36
CA ILE A 122 -10.02 -13.14 -0.32
C ILE A 122 -9.36 -13.95 -1.43
N GLU A 123 -9.21 -13.37 -2.62
CA GLU A 123 -8.73 -14.07 -3.82
C GLU A 123 -7.21 -14.28 -3.82
N THR A 124 -6.45 -13.25 -3.44
CA THR A 124 -4.98 -13.24 -3.53
C THR A 124 -4.31 -13.50 -2.19
N ASN A 125 -5.07 -13.48 -1.09
CA ASN A 125 -4.57 -13.54 0.27
C ASN A 125 -3.72 -12.33 0.70
N GLU A 126 -3.65 -11.31 -0.14
CA GLU A 126 -2.87 -10.10 0.06
C GLU A 126 -3.47 -9.24 1.16
N VAL A 127 -2.61 -8.59 1.95
CA VAL A 127 -3.02 -7.69 3.03
C VAL A 127 -2.75 -6.25 2.57
N CYS A 128 -3.83 -5.48 2.44
CA CYS A 128 -3.80 -4.15 1.84
C CYS A 128 -4.26 -3.09 2.83
N PHE A 129 -3.60 -1.94 2.82
CA PHE A 129 -4.09 -0.75 3.50
C PHE A 129 -5.07 -0.03 2.58
N ALA A 130 -6.34 0.05 2.99
CA ALA A 130 -7.43 0.54 2.15
C ALA A 130 -8.28 1.58 2.90
N ASP A 131 -8.83 2.53 2.14
CA ASP A 131 -9.85 3.44 2.67
C ASP A 131 -11.16 2.69 2.93
N GLN A 132 -11.98 3.19 3.85
CA GLN A 132 -13.20 2.51 4.30
C GLN A 132 -14.48 3.00 3.60
N GLU A 133 -14.40 3.95 2.67
CA GLU A 133 -15.55 4.44 1.90
C GLU A 133 -15.66 3.75 0.54
N TYR A 134 -14.54 3.66 -0.18
CA TYR A 134 -14.40 3.13 -1.53
C TYR A 134 -13.65 1.79 -1.58
N HIS A 135 -13.03 1.35 -0.48
CA HIS A 135 -12.21 0.13 -0.41
C HIS A 135 -11.07 0.10 -1.44
N LEU A 136 -10.49 1.26 -1.75
CA LEU A 136 -9.31 1.39 -2.61
C LEU A 136 -8.06 1.02 -1.81
N ALA A 137 -7.46 -0.11 -2.15
CA ALA A 137 -6.18 -0.54 -1.58
C ALA A 137 -5.04 0.36 -2.06
N LEU A 138 -4.61 1.30 -1.21
CA LEU A 138 -3.55 2.25 -1.53
C LEU A 138 -2.18 1.58 -1.64
N PHE A 139 -1.91 0.59 -0.78
CA PHE A 139 -0.72 -0.25 -0.86
C PHE A 139 -0.97 -1.64 -0.26
N SER A 140 -0.14 -2.60 -0.64
CA SER A 140 -0.06 -3.90 0.02
C SER A 140 1.19 -4.05 0.86
N LEU A 141 1.10 -4.90 1.89
CA LEU A 141 2.16 -5.15 2.84
C LEU A 141 2.30 -6.65 3.12
N ASP A 142 3.45 -7.21 2.80
CA ASP A 142 3.82 -8.58 3.12
C ASP A 142 4.95 -8.58 4.15
N LEU A 143 4.62 -8.95 5.40
CA LEU A 143 5.59 -9.00 6.50
C LEU A 143 6.53 -10.21 6.40
N GLU A 144 6.12 -11.29 5.72
CA GLU A 144 6.95 -12.49 5.57
C GLU A 144 8.04 -12.26 4.54
N HIS A 145 7.65 -11.79 3.36
CA HIS A 145 8.55 -11.54 2.24
C HIS A 145 9.18 -10.14 2.26
N ARG A 146 8.75 -9.29 3.21
CA ARG A 146 9.24 -7.91 3.39
C ARG A 146 9.05 -7.08 2.13
N VAL A 147 7.81 -7.03 1.66
CA VAL A 147 7.41 -6.34 0.44
C VAL A 147 6.36 -5.30 0.78
N LEU A 148 6.51 -4.09 0.25
CA LEU A 148 5.49 -3.04 0.31
C LEU A 148 5.38 -2.40 -1.07
N GLY A 149 4.18 -2.48 -1.67
CA GLY A 149 3.94 -1.95 -3.01
C GLY A 149 2.72 -1.03 -3.05
N PHE A 150 2.90 0.18 -3.55
CA PHE A 150 1.79 1.12 -3.75
C PHE A 150 1.01 0.81 -5.03
N ASN A 151 -0.30 1.03 -4.97
CA ASN A 151 -1.18 0.90 -6.12
C ASN A 151 -1.43 2.28 -6.72
N SER A 152 -0.68 2.59 -7.77
CA SER A 152 -0.80 3.86 -8.51
C SER A 152 -2.22 4.17 -8.96
N GLN A 153 -2.99 3.16 -9.37
CA GLN A 153 -4.38 3.36 -9.80
C GLN A 153 -5.27 3.79 -8.63
N ALA A 154 -5.16 3.10 -7.49
CA ALA A 154 -5.90 3.41 -6.27
C ALA A 154 -5.51 4.77 -5.70
N LEU A 155 -4.23 5.15 -5.77
CA LEU A 155 -3.76 6.48 -5.36
C LEU A 155 -4.39 7.60 -6.19
N VAL A 156 -4.47 7.42 -7.52
CA VAL A 156 -5.17 8.40 -8.39
C VAL A 156 -6.66 8.46 -8.06
N ASP A 157 -7.33 7.31 -7.96
CA ASP A 157 -8.76 7.26 -7.63
C ASP A 157 -9.06 7.95 -6.30
N PHE A 158 -8.25 7.65 -5.29
CA PHE A 158 -8.47 8.16 -3.96
C PHE A 158 -8.15 9.66 -3.85
N PHE A 159 -6.91 10.06 -4.16
CA PHE A 159 -6.43 11.43 -3.91
C PHE A 159 -6.82 12.41 -5.01
N VAL A 160 -6.76 12.01 -6.28
CA VAL A 160 -6.96 12.91 -7.43
C VAL A 160 -8.44 13.00 -7.82
N VAL A 161 -9.17 11.88 -7.78
CA VAL A 161 -10.57 11.84 -8.19
C VAL A 161 -11.52 12.06 -7.02
N ASN A 162 -11.47 11.20 -5.99
CA ASN A 162 -12.46 11.23 -4.90
C ASN A 162 -12.23 12.37 -3.91
N HIS A 163 -10.99 12.83 -3.76
CA HIS A 163 -10.62 13.94 -2.87
C HIS A 163 -10.19 15.20 -3.63
N SER A 164 -10.69 15.38 -4.87
CA SER A 164 -10.37 16.54 -5.72
C SER A 164 -10.80 17.89 -5.12
N TYR A 165 -11.61 17.88 -4.06
CA TYR A 165 -12.03 19.07 -3.32
C TYR A 165 -10.98 19.57 -2.31
N GLN A 166 -9.98 18.76 -1.98
CA GLN A 166 -8.86 19.12 -1.11
C GLN A 166 -7.78 19.88 -1.90
N THR A 167 -6.93 20.63 -1.20
CA THR A 167 -5.81 21.30 -1.86
C THR A 167 -4.68 20.31 -2.17
N ALA A 168 -3.89 20.59 -3.21
CA ALA A 168 -2.71 19.79 -3.55
C ALA A 168 -1.75 19.62 -2.35
N ASN A 169 -1.53 20.69 -1.59
CA ASN A 169 -0.69 20.67 -0.39
C ASN A 169 -1.25 19.74 0.69
N ASP A 170 -2.57 19.73 0.91
CA ASP A 170 -3.19 18.84 1.90
C ASP A 170 -3.06 17.38 1.47
N LEU A 171 -3.27 17.08 0.19
CA LEU A 171 -3.11 15.72 -0.36
C LEU A 171 -1.66 15.24 -0.32
N GLN A 172 -0.68 16.12 -0.59
CA GLN A 172 0.74 15.83 -0.44
C GLN A 172 1.12 15.55 1.02
N ASN A 173 0.63 16.37 1.95
CA ASN A 173 0.87 16.17 3.39
C ASN A 173 0.19 14.90 3.91
N ALA A 174 -0.97 14.53 3.35
CA ALA A 174 -1.67 13.30 3.67
C ALA A 174 -0.88 12.04 3.26
N VAL A 175 -0.23 12.05 2.09
CA VAL A 175 0.53 10.89 1.60
C VAL A 175 1.94 10.79 2.20
N ALA A 176 2.52 11.90 2.64
CA ALA A 176 3.90 11.97 3.13
C ALA A 176 4.23 10.95 4.26
N PRO A 177 3.37 10.70 5.27
CA PRO A 177 3.62 9.67 6.27
C PRO A 177 3.76 8.27 5.68
N LEU A 178 2.99 7.95 4.64
CA LEU A 178 3.03 6.65 3.97
C LEU A 178 4.34 6.47 3.19
N ILE A 179 4.81 7.52 2.52
CA ILE A 179 6.11 7.51 1.82
C ILE A 179 7.25 7.38 2.83
N ASN A 180 7.21 8.14 3.93
CA ASN A 180 8.22 8.10 4.99
C ASN A 180 8.27 6.72 5.66
N LEU A 181 7.11 6.11 5.91
CA LEU A 181 6.99 4.75 6.38
C LEU A 181 7.66 3.75 5.43
N ALA A 182 7.36 3.84 4.12
CA ALA A 182 7.93 2.94 3.12
C ALA A 182 9.46 3.05 3.07
N LYS A 183 10.00 4.27 3.05
CA LYS A 183 11.45 4.52 3.12
C LYS A 183 12.06 4.01 4.44
N PHE A 184 11.35 4.15 5.55
CA PHE A 184 11.80 3.65 6.84
C PHE A 184 11.93 2.13 6.86
N VAL A 185 10.90 1.40 6.43
CA VAL A 185 10.96 -0.07 6.41
C VAL A 185 11.96 -0.59 5.37
N GLN A 186 12.21 0.15 4.29
CA GLN A 186 13.29 -0.16 3.35
C GLN A 186 14.65 -0.15 4.06
N ASN A 187 14.95 0.93 4.77
CA ASN A 187 16.26 1.18 5.36
C ASN A 187 16.50 0.37 6.65
N GLU A 188 15.50 0.28 7.51
CA GLU A 188 15.64 -0.33 8.85
C GLU A 188 15.28 -1.82 8.85
N LEU A 189 14.39 -2.26 7.96
CA LEU A 189 13.85 -3.62 7.95
C LEU A 189 14.19 -4.42 6.69
N ASN A 190 14.89 -3.80 5.73
CA ASN A 190 15.27 -4.39 4.44
C ASN A 190 14.05 -4.82 3.62
N PHE A 191 13.00 -4.00 3.61
CA PHE A 191 11.85 -4.23 2.73
C PHE A 191 12.21 -3.88 1.28
N THR A 192 11.68 -4.66 0.34
CA THR A 192 11.60 -4.26 -1.07
C THR A 192 10.39 -3.36 -1.24
N ILE A 193 10.61 -2.14 -1.74
CA ILE A 193 9.58 -1.11 -1.90
C ILE A 193 9.35 -0.81 -3.37
N ASP A 194 8.08 -0.64 -3.73
CA ASP A 194 7.65 0.00 -4.97
C ASP A 194 6.73 1.16 -4.61
N LEU A 195 7.24 2.38 -4.75
CA LEU A 195 6.50 3.62 -4.48
C LEU A 195 5.47 3.95 -5.58
N GLY A 196 5.48 3.23 -6.70
CA GLY A 196 4.63 3.54 -7.85
C GLY A 196 4.80 5.00 -8.25
N ILE A 197 3.68 5.69 -8.55
CA ILE A 197 3.67 7.10 -8.95
C ILE A 197 4.16 8.11 -7.88
N LEU A 198 4.46 7.65 -6.66
CA LEU A 198 5.02 8.47 -5.58
C LEU A 198 6.55 8.53 -5.60
N ASP A 199 7.21 7.74 -6.44
CA ASP A 199 8.67 7.78 -6.57
C ASP A 199 9.14 9.14 -7.13
N THR A 200 10.32 9.59 -6.72
CA THR A 200 10.90 10.87 -7.15
C THR A 200 12.25 10.69 -7.85
N ASP A 201 12.72 9.45 -8.02
CA ASP A 201 13.94 9.18 -8.77
C ASP A 201 13.72 9.51 -10.25
N ASN A 202 14.54 10.43 -10.76
CA ASN A 202 14.58 10.85 -12.16
C ASN A 202 14.86 9.73 -13.16
N GLN A 203 15.30 8.55 -12.69
CA GLN A 203 15.50 7.34 -13.51
C GLN A 203 14.34 6.34 -13.40
N PHE A 204 13.36 6.59 -12.53
CA PHE A 204 12.24 5.69 -12.34
C PHE A 204 11.26 5.76 -13.51
N GLY A 205 10.93 4.60 -14.07
CA GLY A 205 9.98 4.47 -15.17
C GLY A 205 8.64 3.93 -14.71
N TYR A 206 7.57 4.71 -14.89
CA TYR A 206 6.20 4.31 -14.57
C TYR A 206 5.57 3.61 -15.77
N TYR A 207 5.68 2.28 -15.82
CA TYR A 207 5.16 1.48 -16.93
C TYR A 207 3.64 1.53 -17.02
N LEU A 208 3.13 1.71 -18.24
CA LEU A 208 1.70 1.74 -18.49
C LEU A 208 1.11 0.33 -18.44
N ASN A 209 -0.16 0.24 -18.02
CA ASN A 209 -0.93 -0.99 -18.07
C ASN A 209 -1.26 -1.42 -19.51
N ARG A 210 -1.21 -0.47 -20.46
CA ARG A 210 -1.28 -0.73 -21.90
C ARG A 210 0.11 -0.61 -22.55
N PRO A 211 0.71 -1.72 -23.00
CA PRO A 211 2.01 -1.69 -23.68
C PRO A 211 1.90 -1.09 -25.10
N ASP A 212 0.71 -1.08 -25.71
CA ASP A 212 0.42 -0.54 -27.04
C ASP A 212 -0.30 0.83 -26.96
N LEU A 213 0.39 1.83 -26.43
CA LEU A 213 -0.16 3.19 -26.32
C LEU A 213 -0.57 3.73 -27.69
N HIS A 214 -1.84 4.15 -27.80
CA HIS A 214 -2.35 4.83 -28.99
C HIS A 214 -1.70 6.22 -29.10
N THR A 215 -1.01 6.50 -30.22
CA THR A 215 -0.28 7.77 -30.41
C THR A 215 -1.19 9.01 -30.35
N THR A 216 -2.49 8.84 -30.59
CA THR A 216 -3.50 9.90 -30.42
C THR A 216 -3.52 10.50 -29.02
N VAL A 217 -3.05 9.78 -28.00
CA VAL A 217 -2.96 10.29 -26.63
C VAL A 217 -1.90 11.39 -26.51
N ILE A 218 -0.79 11.26 -27.24
CA ILE A 218 0.27 12.29 -27.32
C ILE A 218 -0.22 13.47 -28.14
N ASP A 219 -0.97 13.24 -29.23
CA ASP A 219 -1.58 14.32 -30.02
C ASP A 219 -2.56 15.15 -29.18
N LYS A 220 -3.35 14.50 -28.31
CA LYS A 220 -4.24 15.20 -27.37
C LYS A 220 -3.45 16.04 -26.37
N LEU A 221 -2.28 15.58 -25.90
CA LEU A 221 -1.41 16.39 -25.04
C LEU A 221 -0.89 17.62 -25.80
N PHE A 222 -0.47 17.44 -27.05
CA PHE A 222 -0.02 18.54 -27.91
C PHE A 222 -1.12 19.60 -28.07
N VAL A 223 -2.34 19.18 -28.39
CA VAL A 223 -3.49 20.09 -28.49
C VAL A 223 -3.76 20.79 -27.16
N ALA A 224 -3.69 20.07 -26.04
CA ALA A 224 -3.91 20.64 -24.71
C ALA A 224 -2.84 21.67 -24.32
N THR A 225 -1.61 21.54 -24.84
CA THR A 225 -0.54 22.52 -24.61
C THR A 225 -0.64 23.78 -25.48
N ALA A 226 -1.46 23.79 -26.53
CA ALA A 226 -1.47 24.86 -27.55
C ALA A 226 -1.83 26.25 -27.00
N ASP A 227 -2.71 26.31 -26.01
CA ASP A 227 -3.13 27.55 -25.35
C ASP A 227 -2.37 27.80 -24.02
N THR A 228 -1.28 27.07 -23.79
CA THR A 228 -0.45 27.17 -22.58
C THR A 228 0.93 27.75 -22.89
N GLY A 229 1.68 28.11 -21.85
CA GLY A 229 3.09 28.48 -21.98
C GLY A 229 4.06 27.30 -22.05
N TYR A 230 3.56 26.06 -22.01
CA TYR A 230 4.38 24.86 -21.95
C TYR A 230 4.80 24.39 -23.35
N PHE A 231 5.99 23.77 -23.43
CA PHE A 231 6.55 23.29 -24.69
C PHE A 231 6.55 21.76 -24.71
N LEU A 232 5.85 21.18 -25.69
CA LEU A 232 5.93 19.75 -25.99
C LEU A 232 6.92 19.51 -27.13
N MET A 233 7.91 18.67 -26.88
CA MET A 233 8.97 18.31 -27.82
C MET A 233 8.99 16.81 -28.07
N ASN A 234 9.34 16.40 -29.29
CA ASN A 234 9.62 15.00 -29.57
C ASN A 234 10.96 14.60 -28.93
N LEU A 235 11.00 13.41 -28.34
CA LEU A 235 12.24 12.84 -27.84
C LEU A 235 13.16 12.38 -28.99
N PRO A 236 14.47 12.27 -28.74
CA PRO A 236 15.42 11.78 -29.73
C PRO A 236 15.01 10.41 -30.27
N LYS A 237 15.19 10.18 -31.59
CA LYS A 237 14.75 8.97 -32.31
C LYS A 237 13.23 8.79 -32.39
N SER A 238 12.44 9.83 -32.07
CA SER A 238 10.97 9.82 -32.16
C SER A 238 10.31 8.71 -31.35
N ASN A 239 10.91 8.34 -30.21
CA ASN A 239 10.42 7.27 -29.33
C ASN A 239 9.55 7.79 -28.18
N GLY A 240 8.99 8.99 -28.32
CA GLY A 240 8.18 9.59 -27.27
C GLY A 240 8.14 11.12 -27.33
N ALA A 241 7.60 11.70 -26.27
CA ALA A 241 7.46 13.15 -26.09
C ALA A 241 7.98 13.60 -24.72
N GLU A 242 8.45 14.84 -24.65
CA GLU A 242 8.86 15.55 -23.44
C GLU A 242 8.03 16.83 -23.33
N LEU A 243 7.34 16.99 -22.21
CA LEU A 243 6.65 18.21 -21.83
C LEU A 243 7.51 18.95 -20.80
N GLU A 244 7.96 20.15 -21.15
CA GLU A 244 8.66 21.05 -20.21
C GLU A 244 7.64 21.91 -19.46
N LEU A 245 7.68 21.81 -18.13
CA LEU A 245 6.80 22.48 -17.19
C LEU A 245 7.55 23.61 -16.48
N GLU A 246 6.87 24.28 -15.56
CA GLU A 246 7.50 25.24 -14.65
C GLU A 246 8.61 24.60 -13.80
N ASP A 247 9.49 25.45 -13.25
CA ASP A 247 10.60 25.05 -12.37
C ASP A 247 11.54 23.97 -12.95
N GLN A 248 11.65 23.92 -14.28
CA GLN A 248 12.49 22.97 -15.00
C GLN A 248 12.11 21.49 -14.74
N VAL A 249 10.84 21.26 -14.40
CA VAL A 249 10.28 19.92 -14.32
C VAL A 249 9.92 19.44 -15.72
N LYS A 250 10.20 18.18 -16.02
CA LYS A 250 9.95 17.56 -17.32
C LYS A 250 9.14 16.29 -17.11
N LEU A 251 8.04 16.16 -17.85
CA LEU A 251 7.30 14.91 -17.99
C LEU A 251 7.62 14.28 -19.32
N GLN A 252 8.19 13.08 -19.31
CA GLN A 252 8.47 12.30 -20.51
C GLN A 252 7.48 11.13 -20.62
N ILE A 253 7.00 10.88 -21.83
CA ILE A 253 6.25 9.67 -22.22
C ILE A 253 7.10 8.95 -23.25
N LYS A 254 7.57 7.74 -22.95
CA LYS A 254 8.61 7.05 -23.72
C LYS A 254 8.24 5.62 -24.03
N PHE A 255 8.63 5.19 -25.23
CA PHE A 255 8.65 3.78 -25.60
C PHE A 255 10.06 3.23 -25.45
N ASP A 256 10.20 2.14 -24.68
CA ASP A 256 11.46 1.39 -24.58
C ASP A 256 11.40 0.11 -25.44
N PRO A 257 12.08 0.08 -26.59
CA PRO A 257 12.15 -1.11 -27.44
C PRO A 257 13.19 -2.14 -26.99
N GLN A 258 14.01 -1.86 -25.96
CA GLN A 258 15.09 -2.75 -25.51
C GLN A 258 14.66 -3.71 -24.40
N LEU A 259 13.47 -3.54 -23.84
CA LEU A 259 12.90 -4.45 -22.86
C LEU A 259 12.54 -5.79 -23.51
N GLU A 260 12.53 -6.85 -22.68
CA GLU A 260 12.04 -8.17 -23.11
C GLU A 260 10.60 -8.06 -23.66
N GLU A 261 9.79 -7.21 -23.04
CA GLU A 261 8.50 -6.75 -23.55
C GLU A 261 8.54 -5.23 -23.79
N PRO A 262 8.70 -4.80 -25.05
CA PRO A 262 8.65 -3.39 -25.43
C PRO A 262 7.37 -2.71 -24.98
N GLN A 263 7.49 -1.57 -24.29
CA GLN A 263 6.33 -0.94 -23.66
C GLN A 263 6.55 0.55 -23.42
N TRP A 264 5.43 1.26 -23.20
CA TRP A 264 5.41 2.67 -22.86
C TRP A 264 5.51 2.89 -21.34
N TYR A 265 6.13 4.01 -20.96
CA TYR A 265 6.27 4.43 -19.58
C TYR A 265 6.34 5.96 -19.44
N PHE A 266 5.95 6.46 -18.28
CA PHE A 266 6.25 7.84 -17.89
C PHE A 266 7.61 7.94 -17.19
N MET A 267 8.19 9.12 -17.23
CA MET A 267 9.30 9.49 -16.37
C MET A 267 9.17 10.97 -16.03
N VAL A 268 9.40 11.32 -14.76
CA VAL A 268 9.45 12.71 -14.31
C VAL A 268 10.90 13.04 -14.03
N GLN A 269 11.35 14.21 -14.48
CA GLN A 269 12.70 14.69 -14.24
C GLN A 269 12.66 16.11 -13.71
N ASP A 270 13.36 16.35 -12.61
CA ASP A 270 13.62 17.68 -12.10
C ASP A 270 15.06 17.78 -11.60
N GLN A 271 15.58 18.99 -11.32
CA GLN A 271 16.99 19.14 -10.94
C GLN A 271 17.37 18.43 -9.63
N ALA A 272 16.43 18.20 -8.73
CA ALA A 272 16.67 17.75 -7.37
C ALA A 272 16.05 16.37 -7.04
N SER A 273 15.48 15.66 -8.03
CA SER A 273 14.80 14.37 -7.84
C SER A 273 13.77 14.40 -6.71
N ARG A 274 12.90 15.42 -6.75
CA ARG A 274 11.92 15.72 -5.69
C ARG A 274 10.48 15.79 -6.18
N VAL A 275 10.25 15.76 -7.50
CA VAL A 275 8.90 15.81 -8.07
C VAL A 275 8.52 14.43 -8.60
N SER A 276 7.45 13.87 -8.06
CA SER A 276 6.86 12.61 -8.50
C SER A 276 5.80 12.82 -9.59
N PHE A 277 5.37 11.74 -10.25
CA PHE A 277 4.22 11.84 -11.16
C PHE A 277 2.93 12.19 -10.42
N PHE A 278 2.78 11.73 -9.18
CA PHE A 278 1.68 12.13 -8.31
C PHE A 278 1.65 13.65 -8.06
N ASP A 279 2.79 14.27 -7.80
CA ASP A 279 2.88 15.73 -7.62
C ASP A 279 2.43 16.49 -8.87
N LEU A 280 2.76 15.98 -10.06
CA LEU A 280 2.30 16.57 -11.33
C LEU A 280 0.78 16.46 -11.49
N LEU A 281 0.19 15.34 -11.10
CA LEU A 281 -1.28 15.15 -11.14
C LEU A 281 -2.02 16.05 -10.14
N LEU A 282 -1.37 16.46 -9.05
CA LEU A 282 -1.96 17.36 -8.07
C LEU A 282 -1.78 18.84 -8.41
N ASN A 283 -0.63 19.22 -8.99
CA ASN A 283 -0.25 20.63 -9.16
C ASN A 283 -0.41 21.17 -10.59
N SER A 284 -0.75 20.32 -11.57
CA SER A 284 -0.95 20.75 -12.96
C SER A 284 -2.31 20.32 -13.50
N ASP A 285 -3.23 21.28 -13.62
CA ASP A 285 -4.56 21.08 -14.21
C ASP A 285 -4.47 20.49 -15.62
N LEU A 286 -3.48 20.92 -16.41
CA LEU A 286 -3.22 20.41 -17.74
C LEU A 286 -2.94 18.90 -17.72
N ILE A 287 -1.97 18.47 -16.89
CA ILE A 287 -1.53 17.07 -16.82
C ILE A 287 -2.63 16.22 -16.21
N GLN A 288 -3.25 16.69 -15.12
CA GLN A 288 -4.36 16.00 -14.47
C GLN A 288 -5.49 15.73 -15.46
N LYS A 289 -5.96 16.78 -16.15
CA LYS A 289 -7.05 16.67 -17.13
C LYS A 289 -6.68 15.73 -18.27
N TRP A 290 -5.50 15.91 -18.86
CA TRP A 290 -5.03 15.04 -19.94
C TRP A 290 -4.93 13.58 -19.49
N TYR A 291 -4.40 13.31 -18.30
CA TYR A 291 -4.27 11.96 -17.76
C TYR A 291 -5.64 11.30 -17.55
N LEU A 292 -6.56 11.99 -16.88
CA LEU A 292 -7.89 11.47 -16.58
C LEU A 292 -8.74 11.27 -17.84
N ASP A 293 -8.67 12.19 -18.81
CA ASP A 293 -9.39 12.10 -20.09
C ASP A 293 -8.86 10.95 -20.98
N ASN A 294 -7.69 10.39 -20.69
CA ASN A 294 -7.04 9.30 -21.45
C ASN A 294 -6.64 8.11 -20.56
N ARG A 295 -7.29 7.95 -19.41
CA ARG A 295 -6.86 7.01 -18.37
C ARG A 295 -6.83 5.54 -18.81
N ASP A 296 -7.74 5.14 -19.69
CA ASP A 296 -7.78 3.77 -20.24
C ASP A 296 -6.47 3.37 -20.94
N ASP A 297 -5.73 4.37 -21.46
CA ASP A 297 -4.46 4.20 -22.14
C ASP A 297 -3.26 4.53 -21.23
N LEU A 298 -3.43 5.44 -20.28
CA LEU A 298 -2.35 6.01 -19.46
C LEU A 298 -2.27 5.45 -18.03
N ALA A 299 -3.19 4.58 -17.61
CA ALA A 299 -3.15 3.97 -16.30
C ALA A 299 -1.78 3.32 -16.06
N VAL A 300 -1.09 3.70 -14.99
CA VAL A 300 0.17 3.06 -14.58
C VAL A 300 -0.19 1.69 -14.02
N ARG A 301 0.55 0.65 -14.42
CA ARG A 301 0.29 -0.70 -13.92
C ARG A 301 0.42 -0.73 -12.39
N PRO A 302 -0.39 -1.55 -11.68
CA PRO A 302 -0.19 -1.80 -10.26
C PRO A 302 1.22 -2.36 -10.00
N SER A 303 1.72 -2.21 -8.77
CA SER A 303 3.02 -2.75 -8.39
C SER A 303 3.15 -4.24 -8.74
N ASN A 304 4.25 -4.60 -9.39
CA ASN A 304 4.53 -5.99 -9.81
C ASN A 304 5.21 -6.82 -8.71
N LEU A 305 5.35 -6.30 -7.48
CA LEU A 305 6.05 -7.02 -6.41
C LEU A 305 5.35 -8.32 -5.99
N GLY A 306 4.07 -8.51 -6.34
CA GLY A 306 3.33 -9.77 -6.15
C GLY A 306 3.83 -10.97 -6.98
N GLY A 307 4.80 -10.76 -7.89
CA GLY A 307 5.48 -11.80 -8.65
C GLY A 307 6.69 -12.44 -7.96
N LEU A 308 7.13 -11.90 -6.82
CA LEU A 308 8.20 -12.49 -6.01
C LEU A 308 7.65 -13.68 -5.21
N LYS A 309 7.53 -14.83 -5.88
CA LYS A 309 7.32 -16.14 -5.24
C LYS A 309 8.64 -16.79 -4.88
#